data_AF-A0A356BZ93-F1
#
_entry.id   AF-A0A356BZ93-F1
#
_cell.length_a   1.000
_cell.length_b   1.000
_cell.length_c   1.000
_cell.angle_alpha   90.00
_cell.angle_beta   90.00
_cell.angle_gamma   90.00
#
_symmetry.space_group_name_H-M   'P 1'
#
loop_
_entity.id
_entity.type
_entity.pdbx_description
1 polymer ?
#
loop_
_entity_poly.entity_id
_entity_poly.type
_entity_poly.pdbx_seq_one_letter_code
_entity_poly.pdbx_strand_id
1 'polypeptide(L)' 'MKAYERLLKYTKFEAASDGTSTTCPSTPEQLDFGRALVQEMLDLGIKDANMDENGYVFGTIEANIEDWRGPVIGFIA' A
#
# COMPACT_ATOMS: atom_id res chain seq x y z
N MET A 1 2.50 -12.10 11.87
CA MET A 1 1.24 -11.35 12.09
C MET A 1 0.14 -11.99 11.28
N LYS A 2 -0.97 -12.35 11.91
CA LYS A 2 -2.17 -12.90 11.26
C LYS A 2 -2.97 -11.79 10.57
N ALA A 3 -3.85 -12.16 9.65
CA ALA A 3 -4.63 -11.19 8.86
C ALA A 3 -5.47 -10.24 9.71
N TYR A 4 -6.17 -10.75 10.73
CA TYR A 4 -7.00 -9.90 11.60
C TYR A 4 -6.18 -8.92 12.44
N GLU A 5 -4.93 -9.26 12.79
CA GLU A 5 -4.05 -8.35 13.55
C GLU A 5 -3.64 -7.15 12.68
N ARG A 6 -3.38 -7.39 11.39
CA ARG A 6 -3.14 -6.33 10.40
C ARG A 6 -4.38 -5.46 10.24
N LEU A 7 -5.56 -6.06 10.07
CA LEU A 7 -6.82 -5.32 9.97
C LEU A 7 -7.01 -4.40 11.19
N LEU A 8 -6.88 -4.92 12.41
CA LEU A 8 -7.00 -4.14 13.65
C LEU A 8 -5.91 -3.07 13.82
N LYS A 9 -4.74 -3.25 13.20
CA LYS A 9 -3.69 -2.23 13.13
C LYS A 9 -4.12 -1.12 12.16
N TYR A 10 -4.63 -1.47 10.99
CA TYR A 10 -5.03 -0.52 9.95
C TYR A 10 -6.23 0.33 10.36
N THR A 11 -7.18 -0.21 11.13
CA THR A 11 -8.33 0.55 11.64
C THR A 11 -7.96 1.67 12.61
N LYS A 12 -6.69 1.75 13.05
CA LYS A 12 -6.22 2.83 13.95
C LYS A 12 -5.77 4.07 13.19
N PHE A 13 -5.68 4.02 11.87
CA PHE A 13 -5.35 5.18 11.04
C PHE A 13 -6.61 5.95 10.68
N GLU A 14 -6.56 7.28 10.77
CA GLU A 14 -7.66 8.18 10.39
C GLU A 14 -7.68 8.39 8.86
N ALA A 15 -7.91 7.32 8.09
CA ALA A 15 -7.84 7.35 6.61
C ALA A 15 -9.19 7.65 5.93
N ALA A 16 -10.09 8.39 6.58
CA ALA A 16 -11.37 8.77 5.99
C ALA A 16 -11.16 9.83 4.90
N SER A 17 -11.85 9.68 3.77
CA SER A 17 -11.81 10.65 2.68
C SER A 17 -12.74 11.84 2.93
N ASP A 18 -12.39 12.99 2.36
CA ASP A 18 -13.26 14.17 2.30
C ASP A 18 -13.78 14.35 0.85
N GLY A 19 -15.09 14.18 0.67
CA GLY A 19 -15.75 14.31 -0.63
C GLY A 19 -15.86 15.74 -1.15
N THR A 20 -15.55 16.74 -0.33
CA THR A 20 -15.55 18.16 -0.72
C THR A 20 -14.16 18.65 -1.14
N SER A 21 -13.13 17.86 -0.87
CA SER A 21 -11.75 18.19 -1.19
C SER A 21 -11.47 18.16 -2.70
N THR A 22 -10.58 19.04 -3.14
CA THR A 22 -10.08 19.09 -4.52
C THR A 22 -8.65 18.58 -4.65
N THR A 23 -8.07 18.06 -3.55
CA THR A 23 -6.71 17.50 -3.52
C THR A 23 -6.73 15.98 -3.63
N CYS A 24 -5.59 15.41 -4.03
CA CYS A 24 -5.35 13.97 -3.98
C CYS A 24 -4.10 13.68 -3.13
N PRO A 25 -4.20 12.88 -2.06
CA PRO A 25 -5.44 12.38 -1.48
C PRO A 25 -6.27 13.52 -0.87
N SER A 26 -7.54 13.23 -0.56
CA SER A 26 -8.47 14.25 -0.06
C SER A 26 -8.21 14.69 1.38
N THR A 27 -7.54 13.85 2.18
CA THR A 27 -7.13 14.15 3.54
C THR A 27 -5.66 13.76 3.74
N PRO A 28 -4.85 14.59 4.44
CA PRO A 28 -3.43 14.32 4.63
C PRO A 28 -3.16 13.04 5.43
N GLU A 29 -4.07 12.63 6.31
CA GLU A 29 -3.97 11.43 7.14
C GLU A 29 -3.95 10.13 6.30
N GLN A 30 -4.52 10.14 5.08
CA GLN A 30 -4.40 9.03 4.13
C GLN A 30 -2.93 8.76 3.77
N LEU A 31 -2.09 9.80 3.71
CA LEU A 31 -0.66 9.64 3.41
C LEU A 31 0.09 8.96 4.55
N ASP A 32 -0.35 9.13 5.79
CA ASP A 32 0.29 8.48 6.94
C ASP A 32 0.01 6.99 6.94
N PHE A 33 -1.21 6.59 6.56
CA PHE A 33 -1.51 5.18 6.33
C PHE A 33 -0.69 4.61 5.16
N GLY A 34 -0.61 5.32 4.03
CA GLY A 34 0.20 4.91 2.88
C GLY A 34 1.69 4.73 3.23
N ARG A 35 2.29 5.66 3.97
CA ARG A 35 3.67 5.54 4.48
C ARG A 35 3.87 4.32 5.38
N ALA A 36 2.91 4.05 6.26
CA ALA A 36 2.96 2.87 7.12
C ALA A 36 2.88 1.56 6.33
N LEU A 37 2.07 1.53 5.26
CA LEU A 37 2.00 0.38 4.34
C LEU A 37 3.31 0.18 3.58
N VAL A 38 3.93 1.25 3.06
CA VAL A 38 5.25 1.16 2.41
C VAL A 38 6.28 0.53 3.34
N GLN A 39 6.37 1.01 4.59
CA GLN A 39 7.30 0.43 5.57
C GLN A 39 6.99 -1.05 5.82
N GLU A 40 5.73 -1.40 5.98
CA GLU A 40 5.32 -2.80 6.20
C GLU A 40 5.62 -3.69 4.98
N MET A 41 5.51 -3.18 3.76
CA MET A 41 5.88 -3.88 2.52
C MET A 41 7.39 -4.09 2.42
N LEU A 42 8.18 -3.06 2.74
CA LEU A 42 9.65 -3.15 2.80
C LEU A 42 10.10 -4.20 3.84
N ASP A 43 9.48 -4.20 5.02
CA ASP A 43 9.76 -5.16 6.09
C ASP A 43 9.40 -6.61 5.69
N LEU A 44 8.45 -6.79 4.76
CA LEU A 44 8.10 -8.08 4.17
C LEU A 44 9.04 -8.51 3.02
N GLY A 45 9.96 -7.64 2.61
CA GLY A 45 10.92 -7.91 1.55
C GLY A 45 10.49 -7.46 0.15
N ILE A 46 9.43 -6.68 0.02
CA ILE A 46 9.03 -6.03 -1.24
C ILE A 46 9.94 -4.82 -1.46
N LYS A 47 11.01 -5.00 -2.24
CA LYS A 47 12.16 -4.08 -2.27
C LYS A 47 11.90 -2.76 -2.98
N ASP A 48 10.97 -2.75 -3.94
CA ASP A 48 10.60 -1.59 -4.74
C ASP A 48 9.39 -0.84 -4.16
N ALA A 49 8.95 -1.21 -2.95
CA ALA A 49 7.79 -0.59 -2.31
C ALA A 49 7.99 0.92 -2.15
N ASN A 50 7.04 1.69 -2.69
CA ASN A 50 7.08 3.15 -2.68
C ASN A 50 5.68 3.77 -2.69
N MET A 51 5.61 5.08 -2.48
CA MET A 51 4.39 5.86 -2.58
C MET A 51 4.66 7.09 -3.46
N ASP A 52 3.76 7.37 -4.40
CA ASP A 52 3.86 8.54 -5.27
C ASP A 52 3.38 9.84 -4.59
N GLU A 53 3.45 10.97 -5.30
CA GLU A 53 3.01 12.27 -4.76
C GLU A 53 1.52 12.34 -4.43
N ASN A 54 0.69 11.47 -5.01
CA ASN A 54 -0.76 11.44 -4.81
C ASN A 54 -1.19 10.38 -3.77
N GLY A 55 -0.23 9.72 -3.11
CA GLY A 55 -0.50 8.73 -2.07
C GLY A 55 -0.78 7.31 -2.58
N TYR A 56 -0.57 7.02 -3.86
CA TYR A 56 -0.69 5.65 -4.37
C TYR A 56 0.52 4.83 -3.95
N VAL A 57 0.27 3.70 -3.30
CA VAL A 57 1.31 2.78 -2.84
C VAL A 57 1.48 1.64 -3.85
N PHE A 58 2.72 1.40 -4.23
CA PHE A 58 3.10 0.36 -5.18
C PHE A 58 4.18 -0.55 -4.61
N GLY A 59 4.29 -1.75 -5.16
CA GLY A 59 5.40 -2.68 -4.93
C GLY A 59 5.19 -3.99 -5.68
N THR A 60 6.28 -4.69 -5.93
CA THR A 60 6.34 -5.88 -6.79
C THR A 60 6.84 -7.09 -6.01
N ILE A 61 6.10 -8.19 -6.09
CA ILE A 61 6.58 -9.50 -5.64
C ILE A 61 7.11 -10.23 -6.87
N GLU A 62 8.42 -10.50 -6.85
CA GLU A 62 9.10 -11.26 -7.91
C GLU A 62 8.48 -12.65 -8.09
N ALA A 63 8.51 -13.15 -9.32
CA ALA A 63 8.05 -14.51 -9.61
C ALA A 63 8.85 -15.54 -8.80
N ASN A 64 8.17 -16.56 -8.29
CA ASN A 64 8.80 -17.68 -7.58
C ASN A 64 9.21 -18.83 -8.51
N ILE A 65 9.09 -18.65 -9.83
CA ILE A 65 9.50 -19.58 -10.88
C ILE A 65 10.62 -18.92 -11.68
N GLU A 66 11.70 -19.64 -11.90
CA GLU A 66 12.84 -19.19 -12.70
C GLU A 66 12.40 -18.89 -14.15
N ASP A 67 12.93 -17.81 -14.72
CA ASP A 67 12.66 -17.36 -16.10
C ASP A 67 11.16 -17.23 -16.46
N TRP A 68 10.33 -16.82 -15.49
CA TRP A 68 8.91 -16.57 -15.75
C TRP A 68 8.69 -15.56 -16.88
N ARG A 69 7.92 -15.95 -17.90
CA ARG A 69 7.52 -15.10 -19.05
C ARG A 69 6.00 -14.96 -19.21
N GLY A 70 5.24 -15.40 -18.23
CA GLY A 70 3.79 -15.32 -18.25
C GLY A 70 3.28 -13.92 -17.87
N PRO A 71 1.96 -13.76 -17.77
CA PRO A 71 1.36 -12.47 -17.41
C PRO A 71 1.73 -12.06 -15.98
N VAL A 72 1.92 -10.75 -15.79
CA VAL A 72 2.01 -10.11 -14.48
C VAL A 72 0.59 -9.72 -14.05
N ILE A 73 0.22 -10.01 -12.81
CA ILE A 73 -1.10 -9.67 -12.26
C ILE A 73 -0.96 -8.64 -11.14
N GLY A 74 -1.94 -7.75 -11.03
CA GLY A 74 -2.01 -6.74 -9.97
C GLY A 74 -3.18 -7.02 -9.03
N PHE A 75 -2.95 -6.78 -7.73
CA PHE A 75 -4.00 -6.75 -6.72
C PHE A 75 -4.11 -5.31 -6.20
N ILE A 76 -5.35 -4.82 -6.06
CA ILE A 76 -5.65 -3.46 -5.63
C ILE A 76 -6.69 -3.54 -4.51
N ALA A 77 -6.57 -2.66 -3.52
CA ALA A 77 -7.48 -2.52 -2.39
C ALA A 77 -7.71 -1.03 -2.09
#